data_AF-A0A9P3G8F3-F1
#
_entry.id   AF-A0A9P3G8F3-F1
#
_cell.length_a   1.000
_cell.length_b   1.000
_cell.length_c   1.000
_cell.angle_alpha   90.00
_cell.angle_beta   90.00
_cell.angle_gamma   90.00
#
_symmetry.space_group_name_H-M   'P 1'
#
loop_
_entity.id
_entity.type
_entity.pdbx_description
1 polymer ?
#
loop_
_entity_poly.entity_id
_entity_poly.type
_entity_poly.pdbx_seq_one_letter_code
_entity_poly.pdbx_strand_id
1 'polypeptide(L)'
;MCNHTTTAPASHFPDARLLLGLMNYRAAQKVALVRPWANATTQMRCSYQGVPPIFVSPLQTLRAVCFAIAFANGTPIGSTDTGGFAATLQAARGADVVYAGGIDDSVEAEGHDRMSIAWPGNQPQLVKELAKVGKPLVML
;
A
#
# COMPACT_ATOMS: atom_id res chain seq x y z
N MET A 1 -15.31 19.61 -4.02
CA MET A 1 -16.05 19.36 -2.78
C MET A 1 -16.18 17.85 -2.63
N CYS A 2 -15.43 17.24 -1.72
CA CYS A 2 -15.54 15.80 -1.44
C CYS A 2 -16.79 15.59 -0.56
N ASN A 3 -17.81 14.96 -1.12
CA ASN A 3 -19.10 14.78 -0.46
C ASN A 3 -18.97 13.65 0.58
N HIS A 4 -19.15 13.97 1.87
CA HIS A 4 -19.08 13.02 2.96
C HIS A 4 -20.31 12.11 2.97
N THR A 5 -20.22 10.96 2.30
CA THR A 5 -21.18 9.86 2.46
C THR A 5 -20.43 8.54 2.60
N THR A 6 -19.87 8.30 3.79
CA THR A 6 -19.52 6.93 4.22
C THR A 6 -19.62 6.81 5.74
N THR A 7 -20.24 5.71 6.17
CA THR A 7 -20.82 5.40 7.48
C THR A 7 -19.81 5.00 8.56
N ALA A 8 -18.70 5.71 8.72
CA ALA A 8 -17.81 5.54 9.87
C ALA A 8 -17.45 6.91 10.47
N PRO A 9 -17.63 7.15 11.78
CA PRO A 9 -17.35 8.44 12.38
C PRO A 9 -15.86 8.76 12.26
N ALA A 10 -15.56 9.96 11.75
CA ALA A 10 -14.21 10.48 11.52
C ALA A 10 -13.33 10.54 12.79
N SER A 11 -13.91 10.33 13.97
CA SER A 11 -13.25 10.38 15.28
C SER A 11 -12.33 9.19 15.59
N HIS A 12 -12.26 8.17 14.72
CA HIS A 12 -11.48 6.95 14.98
C HIS A 12 -10.14 6.89 14.24
N PHE A 13 -9.80 7.88 13.42
CA PHE A 13 -8.53 7.94 12.71
C PHE A 13 -7.60 8.91 13.44
N PRO A 14 -6.57 8.42 14.18
CA PRO A 14 -5.56 9.31 14.73
C PRO A 14 -4.88 10.08 13.59
N ASP A 15 -4.58 11.34 13.87
CA ASP A 15 -4.05 12.37 12.98
C ASP A 15 -3.13 11.80 11.89
N ALA A 16 -3.60 11.76 10.64
CA ALA A 16 -2.87 11.18 9.50
C ALA A 16 -1.54 11.92 9.20
N ARG A 17 -1.24 13.01 9.93
CA ARG A 17 -0.15 13.96 9.73
C ARG A 17 1.25 13.37 9.53
N LEU A 18 1.51 12.15 9.98
CA LEU A 18 2.83 11.52 9.81
C LEU A 18 3.15 11.20 8.33
N LEU A 19 2.17 10.70 7.57
CA LEU A 19 2.30 10.49 6.12
C LEU A 19 2.27 11.82 5.34
N LEU A 20 1.63 12.84 5.91
CA LEU A 20 1.51 14.19 5.33
C LEU A 20 2.83 14.99 5.35
N GLY A 21 3.83 14.59 6.14
CA GLY A 21 5.13 15.27 6.15
C GLY A 21 6.02 14.91 4.96
N LEU A 22 5.88 13.67 4.46
CA LEU A 22 6.67 13.13 3.34
C LEU A 22 6.00 13.35 1.99
N MET A 23 4.67 13.44 1.95
CA MET A 23 3.89 13.80 0.77
C MET A 23 3.42 15.25 0.90
N ASN A 24 3.58 16.09 -0.13
CA ASN A 24 3.18 17.51 -0.10
C ASN A 24 1.65 17.65 0.03
N TYR A 25 1.12 17.46 1.24
CA TYR A 25 -0.31 17.26 1.50
C TYR A 25 -1.13 18.44 1.01
N ARG A 26 -1.91 18.19 -0.03
CA ARG A 26 -2.97 19.07 -0.48
C ARG A 26 -4.23 18.23 -0.64
N ALA A 27 -5.37 18.78 -0.24
CA ALA A 27 -6.69 18.12 -0.24
C ALA A 27 -7.20 17.65 -1.64
N ALA A 28 -6.36 17.69 -2.67
CA ALA A 28 -6.62 17.25 -4.05
C ALA A 28 -5.45 16.44 -4.65
N GLN A 29 -4.53 15.94 -3.83
CA GLN A 29 -3.37 15.18 -4.29
C GLN A 29 -3.77 13.78 -4.76
N LYS A 30 -3.21 13.36 -5.89
CA LYS A 30 -3.42 12.02 -6.44
C LYS A 30 -2.32 11.10 -5.92
N VAL A 31 -2.71 9.92 -5.43
CA VAL A 31 -1.78 8.91 -4.93
C VAL A 31 -1.94 7.64 -5.75
N ALA A 32 -0.82 7.13 -6.28
CA ALA A 32 -0.73 5.78 -6.82
C ALA A 32 -0.41 4.84 -5.65
N LEU A 33 -1.42 4.09 -5.21
CA LEU A 33 -1.26 3.13 -4.13
C LEU A 33 -1.02 1.74 -4.72
N VAL A 34 0.17 1.20 -4.48
CA VAL A 34 0.67 -0.01 -5.13
C VAL A 34 0.71 -1.17 -4.13
N ARG A 35 0.19 -2.33 -4.53
CA ARG A 35 0.20 -3.57 -3.72
C ARG A 35 1.61 -4.22 -3.69
N PRO A 36 1.87 -5.26 -2.87
CA PRO A 36 0.92 -6.27 -2.34
C PRO A 36 0.11 -5.89 -1.08
N TRP A 37 0.60 -5.06 -0.17
CA TRP A 37 -0.03 -4.76 1.13
C TRP A 37 -1.09 -3.65 1.11
N ALA A 38 -1.26 -2.99 -0.03
CA ALA A 38 -2.09 -1.78 -0.15
C ALA A 38 -3.58 -1.96 0.20
N ASN A 39 -4.15 -3.16 0.00
CA ASN A 39 -5.52 -3.48 0.40
C ASN A 39 -5.57 -4.66 1.38
N ALA A 40 -4.56 -4.72 2.26
CA ALA A 40 -4.45 -5.74 3.29
C ALA A 40 -5.64 -5.65 4.27
N THR A 41 -6.25 -6.81 4.57
CA THR A 41 -7.27 -6.97 5.61
C THR A 41 -6.82 -8.04 6.60
N THR A 42 -7.10 -9.30 6.31
CA THR A 42 -6.64 -10.46 7.10
C THR A 42 -5.13 -10.68 7.08
N GLN A 43 -4.40 -9.94 6.25
CA GLN A 43 -2.95 -9.93 6.23
C GLN A 43 -2.37 -9.09 7.39
N MET A 44 -3.05 -8.02 7.84
CA MET A 44 -2.62 -7.11 8.94
C MET A 44 -2.74 -7.69 10.35
N ARG A 45 -2.88 -8.99 10.38
CA ARG A 45 -3.54 -9.78 11.40
C ARG A 45 -2.44 -10.68 12.03
N CYS A 46 -1.42 -11.04 11.24
CA CYS A 46 -0.28 -11.86 11.65
C CYS A 46 -0.72 -13.26 12.13
N SER A 47 0.10 -13.97 12.88
CA SER A 47 -0.25 -15.25 13.49
C SER A 47 -0.91 -15.08 14.87
N TYR A 48 -1.55 -16.14 15.39
CA TYR A 48 -2.09 -16.22 16.77
C TYR A 48 -3.10 -15.15 17.20
N GLN A 49 -4.20 -15.05 16.45
CA GLN A 49 -5.05 -13.86 16.53
C GLN A 49 -6.55 -14.15 16.47
N GLY A 50 -7.29 -13.50 17.37
CA GLY A 50 -8.76 -13.51 17.39
C GLY A 50 -9.38 -12.74 16.22
N VAL A 51 -10.71 -12.77 16.13
CA VAL A 51 -11.46 -12.02 15.10
C VAL A 51 -11.63 -10.58 15.57
N PRO A 52 -11.05 -9.58 14.90
CA PRO A 52 -11.26 -8.20 15.28
C PRO A 52 -12.63 -7.69 14.78
N PRO A 53 -13.18 -6.65 15.41
CA PRO A 53 -14.47 -6.09 15.00
C PRO A 53 -14.40 -5.37 13.64
N ILE A 54 -13.24 -4.83 13.25
CA ILE A 54 -13.04 -4.09 12.00
C ILE A 54 -11.63 -4.27 11.44
N PHE A 55 -11.50 -4.14 10.12
CA PHE A 55 -10.23 -3.92 9.42
C PHE A 55 -10.29 -2.59 8.68
N VAL A 56 -9.23 -1.79 8.81
CA VAL A 56 -9.04 -0.59 8.00
C VAL A 56 -7.75 -0.77 7.19
N SER A 57 -7.89 -1.11 5.92
CA SER A 57 -6.74 -1.27 5.01
C SER A 57 -6.09 0.08 4.68
N PRO A 58 -4.82 0.11 4.24
CA PRO A 58 -4.19 1.34 3.76
C PRO A 58 -5.02 2.04 2.67
N LEU A 59 -5.63 1.28 1.76
CA LEU A 59 -6.56 1.80 0.75
C LEU A 59 -7.79 2.48 1.35
N GLN A 60 -8.40 1.89 2.39
CA GLN A 60 -9.56 2.49 3.07
C GLN A 60 -9.17 3.79 3.77
N THR A 61 -8.06 3.79 4.50
CA THR A 61 -7.55 4.99 5.18
C THR A 61 -7.27 6.11 4.19
N LEU A 62 -6.55 5.83 3.10
CA LEU A 62 -6.18 6.85 2.11
C LEU A 62 -7.39 7.41 1.34
N ARG A 63 -8.44 6.60 1.13
CA ARG A 63 -9.72 7.10 0.61
C ARG A 63 -10.44 8.00 1.61
N ALA A 64 -10.40 7.67 2.91
CA ALA A 64 -11.07 8.44 3.95
C ALA A 64 -10.46 9.85 4.14
N VAL A 65 -9.15 9.99 3.97
CA VAL A 65 -8.44 11.29 4.05
C VAL A 65 -8.48 12.09 2.73
N CYS A 66 -9.44 11.79 1.85
CA CYS A 66 -9.76 12.54 0.63
C CYS A 66 -8.67 12.58 -0.46
N PHE A 67 -7.80 11.57 -0.56
CA PHE A 67 -6.91 11.45 -1.71
C PHE A 67 -7.61 10.84 -2.93
N ALA A 68 -7.24 11.30 -4.13
CA ALA A 68 -7.61 10.62 -5.36
C ALA A 68 -6.71 9.39 -5.55
N ILE A 69 -7.23 8.17 -5.35
CA ILE A 69 -6.42 6.95 -5.38
C ILE A 69 -6.43 6.30 -6.76
N ALA A 70 -5.25 6.17 -7.36
CA ALA A 70 -4.99 5.24 -8.46
C ALA A 70 -4.45 3.93 -7.86
N PHE A 71 -5.34 2.97 -7.63
CA PHE A 71 -4.95 1.66 -7.09
C PHE A 71 -4.28 0.82 -8.19
N ALA A 72 -3.05 0.39 -7.95
CA ALA A 72 -2.23 -0.31 -8.94
C ALA A 72 -1.81 -1.69 -8.44
N ASN A 73 -2.02 -2.72 -9.27
CA ASN A 73 -1.81 -4.10 -8.86
C ASN A 73 -0.36 -4.45 -8.53
N GLY A 74 0.62 -3.74 -9.13
CA GLY A 74 2.03 -3.95 -8.90
C GLY A 74 2.46 -5.38 -9.18
N THR A 75 2.99 -6.04 -8.16
CA THR A 75 3.37 -7.45 -8.18
C THR A 75 2.94 -8.13 -6.87
N PRO A 76 2.47 -9.40 -6.90
CA PRO A 76 2.22 -10.18 -5.69
C PRO A 76 3.49 -10.49 -4.89
N ILE A 77 3.33 -10.88 -3.63
CA ILE A 77 4.43 -11.43 -2.81
C ILE A 77 4.95 -12.70 -3.47
N GLY A 78 6.28 -12.81 -3.61
CA GLY A 78 6.95 -13.99 -4.17
C GLY A 78 6.86 -14.15 -5.69
N SER A 79 6.12 -13.28 -6.41
CA SER A 79 5.96 -13.39 -7.86
C SER A 79 7.23 -13.02 -8.64
N THR A 80 7.42 -13.62 -9.81
CA THR A 80 8.40 -13.21 -10.82
C THR A 80 7.75 -12.57 -12.05
N ASP A 81 6.41 -12.56 -12.13
CA ASP A 81 5.65 -11.96 -13.23
C ASP A 81 5.75 -10.43 -13.21
N THR A 82 6.02 -9.84 -14.37
CA THR A 82 6.13 -8.39 -14.57
C THR A 82 4.92 -7.79 -15.28
N GLY A 83 3.88 -8.57 -15.59
CA GLY A 83 2.68 -8.12 -16.31
C GLY A 83 1.96 -6.92 -15.69
N GLY A 84 2.05 -6.75 -14.36
CA GLY A 84 1.49 -5.61 -13.64
C GLY A 84 2.33 -4.32 -13.68
N PHE A 85 3.57 -4.36 -14.16
CA PHE A 85 4.52 -3.25 -14.06
C PHE A 85 4.10 -2.07 -14.92
N ALA A 86 3.77 -2.29 -16.19
CA ALA A 86 3.47 -1.22 -17.13
C ALA A 86 2.28 -0.36 -16.67
N ALA A 87 1.17 -1.00 -16.25
CA ALA A 87 0.01 -0.32 -15.71
C ALA A 87 0.33 0.44 -14.40
N THR A 88 1.18 -0.15 -13.55
CA THR A 88 1.60 0.47 -12.28
C THR A 88 2.47 1.72 -12.52
N LEU A 89 3.42 1.65 -13.45
CA LEU A 89 4.24 2.79 -13.84
C LEU A 89 3.41 3.89 -14.50
N GLN A 90 2.40 3.52 -15.30
CA GLN A 90 1.46 4.49 -15.87
C GLN A 90 0.66 5.22 -14.79
N ALA A 91 0.17 4.51 -13.76
CA ALA A 91 -0.52 5.12 -12.63
C ALA A 91 0.41 6.07 -11.86
N ALA A 92 1.67 5.68 -11.65
CA ALA A 92 2.67 6.48 -10.94
C ALA A 92 3.02 7.79 -11.65
N ARG A 93 3.05 7.84 -12.99
CA ARG A 93 3.42 9.07 -13.74
C ARG A 93 2.58 10.30 -13.40
N GLY A 94 1.34 10.11 -12.94
CA GLY A 94 0.39 11.19 -12.62
C GLY A 94 0.15 11.42 -11.14
N ALA A 95 0.89 10.79 -10.23
CA ALA A 95 0.58 10.74 -8.81
C ALA A 95 1.84 10.61 -7.95
N ASP A 96 1.74 10.93 -6.66
CA ASP A 96 2.74 10.49 -5.69
C ASP A 96 2.54 9.02 -5.39
N VAL A 97 3.62 8.29 -5.10
CA VAL A 97 3.57 6.84 -5.01
C VAL A 97 3.65 6.40 -3.56
N VAL A 98 2.69 5.57 -3.14
CA VAL A 98 2.80 4.74 -1.94
C VAL A 98 2.93 3.31 -2.39
N TYR A 99 4.09 2.71 -2.18
CA TYR A 99 4.30 1.29 -2.39
C TYR A 99 4.20 0.57 -1.05
N ALA A 100 3.20 -0.31 -0.90
CA ALA A 100 3.04 -1.14 0.29
C ALA A 100 3.43 -2.57 -0.05
N GLY A 101 4.59 -3.02 0.43
CA GLY A 101 5.20 -4.29 0.07
C GLY A 101 5.77 -5.04 1.27
N GLY A 102 6.68 -5.98 0.99
CA GLY A 102 7.37 -6.76 2.02
C GLY A 102 6.98 -8.24 2.00
N ILE A 103 6.74 -8.79 3.18
CA ILE A 103 6.46 -10.21 3.44
C ILE A 103 5.12 -10.36 4.15
N ASP A 104 4.59 -11.57 4.24
CA ASP A 104 3.43 -11.94 5.04
C ASP A 104 3.50 -13.42 5.47
N ASP A 105 2.41 -13.96 6.02
CA ASP A 105 2.33 -15.35 6.48
C ASP A 105 2.60 -16.41 5.40
N SER A 106 2.61 -16.04 4.10
CA SER A 106 3.04 -16.94 3.02
C SER A 106 4.57 -17.08 2.92
N VAL A 107 5.31 -16.22 3.62
CA VAL A 107 6.78 -16.17 3.62
C VAL A 107 7.35 -16.46 5.00
N GLU A 108 6.67 -16.05 6.08
CA GLU A 108 7.08 -16.35 7.46
C GLU A 108 5.88 -16.78 8.32
N ALA A 109 5.97 -17.94 8.96
CA ALA A 109 4.93 -18.41 9.88
C ALA A 109 5.53 -19.36 10.93
N GLU A 110 4.74 -19.77 11.92
CA GLU A 110 5.18 -20.79 12.87
C GLU A 110 5.51 -22.10 12.16
N GLY A 111 6.68 -22.66 12.47
CA GLY A 111 7.19 -23.85 11.77
C GLY A 111 7.58 -23.58 10.31
N HIS A 112 7.60 -22.31 9.89
CA HIS A 112 7.95 -21.87 8.55
C HIS A 112 8.94 -20.70 8.61
N ASP A 113 10.18 -21.04 8.92
CA ASP A 113 11.28 -20.09 8.91
C ASP A 113 11.65 -19.67 7.48
N ARG A 114 12.08 -18.41 7.35
CA ARG A 114 12.67 -17.92 6.11
C ARG A 114 14.08 -18.47 5.92
N MET A 115 14.38 -18.89 4.70
CA MET A 115 15.74 -19.25 4.29
C MET A 115 16.57 -18.05 3.83
N SER A 116 15.95 -16.87 3.71
CA SER A 116 16.60 -15.63 3.28
C SER A 116 15.88 -14.41 3.85
N ILE A 117 16.65 -13.36 4.17
CA ILE A 117 16.12 -12.06 4.60
C ILE A 117 15.88 -11.09 3.44
N ALA A 118 16.12 -11.53 2.20
CA ALA A 118 15.83 -10.74 1.01
C ALA A 118 14.32 -10.54 0.81
N TRP A 119 13.96 -9.47 0.12
CA TRP A 119 12.59 -9.25 -0.31
C TRP A 119 12.13 -10.36 -1.27
N PRO A 120 10.89 -10.87 -1.14
CA PRO A 120 10.44 -11.99 -1.94
C PRO A 120 10.02 -11.55 -3.34
N GLY A 121 10.34 -12.38 -4.33
CA GLY A 121 9.97 -12.18 -5.72
C GLY A 121 10.62 -10.95 -6.36
N ASN A 122 9.90 -10.32 -7.29
CA ASN A 122 10.37 -9.18 -8.07
C ASN A 122 9.93 -7.81 -7.50
N GLN A 123 9.49 -7.76 -6.23
CA GLN A 123 9.15 -6.50 -5.56
C GLN A 123 10.26 -5.43 -5.64
N PRO A 124 11.56 -5.76 -5.40
CA PRO A 124 12.63 -4.77 -5.54
C PRO A 124 12.79 -4.26 -6.98
N GLN A 125 12.46 -5.07 -7.99
CA GLN A 125 12.50 -4.65 -9.39
C GLN A 125 11.43 -3.59 -9.65
N LEU A 126 10.20 -3.81 -9.19
CA LEU A 126 9.11 -2.84 -9.34
C LEU A 126 9.44 -1.52 -8.64
N VAL A 127 9.95 -1.57 -7.40
CA VAL A 127 10.35 -0.38 -6.65
C VAL A 127 11.43 0.41 -7.39
N LYS A 128 12.42 -0.27 -7.99
CA LYS A 128 13.45 0.38 -8.81
C LYS A 128 12.84 1.09 -10.02
N GLU A 129 11.87 0.47 -10.71
CA GLU A 129 11.19 1.12 -11.83
C GLU A 129 10.31 2.31 -11.38
N LEU A 130 9.64 2.20 -10.23
CA LEU A 130 8.88 3.30 -9.63
C LEU A 130 9.77 4.49 -9.27
N ALA A 131 10.96 4.24 -8.71
CA ALA A 131 11.91 5.29 -8.38
C ALA A 131 12.38 6.08 -9.62
N LYS A 132 12.48 5.42 -10.79
CA LYS A 132 12.84 6.07 -12.06
C LYS A 132 11.75 7.00 -12.60
N VAL A 133 10.52 6.91 -12.12
CA VAL A 133 9.40 7.78 -12.56
C VAL A 133 9.63 9.24 -12.13
N GLY A 134 10.45 9.49 -11.10
CA GLY A 134 10.78 10.84 -10.63
C GLY A 134 9.65 11.50 -9.83
N LYS A 135 8.75 10.71 -9.26
CA LYS A 135 7.71 11.15 -8.32
C LYS A 135 8.13 10.84 -6.89
N PRO A 136 7.65 11.62 -5.89
CA PRO A 136 7.75 11.23 -4.48
C PRO A 136 7.29 9.77 -4.30
N LEU A 137 8.16 8.95 -3.72
CA LEU A 137 7.93 7.53 -3.48
C LEU A 137 8.10 7.25 -1.99
N VAL A 138 7.03 6.79 -1.36
CA VAL A 138 7.02 6.28 0.01
C VAL A 138 6.91 4.76 -0.04
N MET A 139 7.74 4.07 0.74
CA MET A 139 7.70 2.63 0.89
C MET A 139 7.17 2.27 2.28
N LEU A 140 6.22 1.35 2.32
CA LEU A 140 5.66 0.70 3.52
C LEU A 140 6.02 -0.79 3.50
#